data_AF-A0A7V3X5N1-F1
#
_entry.id   AF-A0A7V3X5N1-F1
#
_cell.length_a   1.000
_cell.length_b   1.000
_cell.length_c   1.000
_cell.angle_alpha   90.00
_cell.angle_beta   90.00
_cell.angle_gamma   90.00
#
_symmetry.space_group_name_H-M   'P 1'
#
loop_
_entity.id
_entity.type
_entity.pdbx_description
1 polymer ?
#
loop_
_entity_poly.entity_id
_entity_poly.type
_entity_poly.pdbx_seq_one_letter_code
_entity_poly.pdbx_strand_id
1 'polypeptide(L)'
;MTLFKNSSKEKVLSETTTFWLSVSGGILVLILISLIVFWLSPKVRIELKILGPDKVRAGEETTFEVVAKNKGNVILENCEVVFQYPKGAISEKAPLETIKIEGKF
;
A
#
# COMPACT_ATOMS: atom_id res chain seq x y z
N MET A 1 -13.06 56.40 41.76
CA MET A 1 -13.69 55.13 42.16
C MET A 1 -14.28 54.50 40.90
N THR A 2 -13.67 53.43 40.41
CA THR A 2 -13.87 52.83 39.08
C THR A 2 -15.20 52.08 38.97
N LEU A 3 -15.98 52.38 37.93
CA LEU A 3 -17.11 51.55 37.51
C LEU A 3 -16.62 50.54 36.48
N PHE A 4 -16.32 49.32 36.93
CA PHE A 4 -16.12 48.18 36.04
C PHE A 4 -17.47 47.57 35.67
N LYS A 5 -18.05 48.02 34.56
CA LYS A 5 -19.11 47.27 33.88
C LYS A 5 -18.44 46.18 33.04
N ASN A 6 -18.22 45.03 33.68
CA ASN A 6 -17.79 43.81 32.98
C ASN A 6 -18.94 43.31 32.10
N SER A 7 -18.87 43.62 30.81
CA SER A 7 -19.78 43.13 29.79
C SER A 7 -19.28 41.79 29.26
N SER A 8 -19.37 40.72 30.07
CA SER A 8 -19.30 39.36 29.53
C SER A 8 -20.62 39.08 28.81
N LYS A 9 -20.69 39.44 27.52
CA LYS A 9 -21.77 38.97 26.66
C LYS A 9 -21.67 37.44 26.61
N GLU A 10 -22.52 36.74 27.35
CA GLU A 10 -22.80 35.33 27.06
C GLU A 10 -23.20 35.28 25.59
N LYS A 11 -22.38 34.61 24.78
CA LYS A 11 -22.71 34.38 23.37
C LYS A 11 -23.83 33.35 23.34
N VAL A 12 -25.07 33.81 23.40
CA VAL A 12 -26.26 32.97 23.20
C VAL A 12 -26.15 32.39 21.80
N LEU A 13 -25.83 31.10 21.73
CA LEU A 13 -25.65 30.38 20.47
C LEU A 13 -27.00 30.38 19.73
N SER A 14 -27.04 31.03 18.57
CA SER A 14 -28.20 31.04 17.67
C SER A 14 -28.57 29.59 17.29
N GLU A 15 -29.87 29.28 17.26
CA GLU A 15 -30.40 27.94 16.94
C GLU A 15 -29.87 27.40 15.61
N THR A 16 -29.66 28.28 14.63
CA THR A 16 -29.06 27.96 13.33
C THR A 16 -27.59 27.52 13.44
N THR A 17 -26.83 28.15 14.34
CA THR A 17 -25.40 27.84 14.54
C THR A 17 -25.23 26.50 15.25
N THR A 18 -26.11 26.19 16.21
CA THR A 18 -26.15 24.88 16.88
C THR A 18 -26.46 23.74 15.90
N PHE A 19 -27.39 23.96 14.97
CA PHE A 19 -27.70 23.00 13.91
C PHE A 19 -26.50 22.73 12.99
N TRP A 20 -25.85 23.78 12.46
CA TRP A 20 -24.67 23.62 11.60
C TRP A 20 -23.46 23.04 12.34
N LEU A 21 -23.26 23.35 13.63
CA LEU A 21 -22.25 22.72 14.49
C LEU A 21 -22.49 21.21 14.63
N SER A 22 -23.74 20.79 14.80
CA SER A 22 -24.10 19.37 14.87
C SER A 22 -23.86 18.65 13.54
N VAL A 23 -24.31 19.22 12.43
CA VAL A 23 -24.13 18.65 11.07
C VAL A 23 -22.64 18.57 10.70
N SER A 24 -21.89 19.64 10.92
CA SER A 24 -20.45 19.68 10.64
C SER A 24 -19.67 18.69 11.50
N GLY A 25 -20.04 18.53 12.78
CA GLY A 25 -19.47 17.52 13.66
C GLY A 25 -19.70 16.10 13.12
N GLY A 26 -20.93 15.79 12.67
CA GLY A 26 -21.25 14.51 12.04
C GLY A 26 -20.43 14.23 10.78
N ILE A 27 -20.29 15.23 9.90
CA ILE A 27 -19.46 15.13 8.69
C ILE A 27 -17.99 14.90 9.06
N LEU A 28 -17.47 15.60 10.07
CA LEU A 28 -16.10 15.45 10.55
C LEU A 28 -15.84 14.01 11.01
N VAL A 29 -16.78 13.41 11.75
CA VAL A 29 -16.68 12.01 12.18
C VAL A 29 -16.65 11.06 10.98
N LEU A 30 -17.50 11.27 9.97
CA LEU A 30 -17.51 10.44 8.75
C LEU A 30 -16.20 10.56 7.95
N ILE A 31 -15.62 11.76 7.87
CA ILE A 31 -14.32 11.99 7.23
C ILE A 31 -13.22 11.26 8.01
N LEU A 32 -13.19 11.37 9.34
CA LEU A 32 -12.20 10.68 10.17
C LEU A 32 -12.29 9.15 10.02
N ILE A 33 -13.50 8.59 10.05
CA ILE A 33 -13.72 7.16 9.80
C ILE A 33 -13.21 6.76 8.42
N SER A 34 -13.53 7.55 7.39
CA SER A 34 -13.09 7.27 6.01
C SER A 34 -11.56 7.30 5.88
N LEU A 35 -10.88 8.24 6.55
CA LEU A 35 -9.42 8.31 6.58
C LEU A 35 -8.81 7.11 7.30
N ILE A 36 -9.40 6.67 8.42
CA ILE A 36 -8.96 5.48 9.15
C ILE A 36 -9.10 4.24 8.28
N VAL A 37 -10.25 4.05 7.63
CA VAL A 37 -10.49 2.90 6.72
C VAL A 37 -9.51 2.93 5.54
N PHE A 38 -9.30 4.10 4.93
CA PHE A 38 -8.35 4.25 3.83
C PHE A 38 -6.91 3.97 4.26
N TRP A 39 -6.53 4.33 5.48
CA TRP A 39 -5.20 4.06 6.03
C TRP A 39 -4.99 2.58 6.37
N LEU A 40 -6.02 1.92 6.92
CA LEU A 40 -5.99 0.49 7.26
C LEU A 40 -6.14 -0.43 6.03
N SER A 41 -6.55 0.13 4.89
CA SER A 41 -6.82 -0.68 3.70
C SER A 41 -5.58 -1.47 3.25
N PRO A 42 -5.74 -2.77 2.96
CA PRO A 42 -4.66 -3.62 2.48
C PRO A 42 -4.15 -3.15 1.12
N LYS A 43 -2.84 -3.07 0.97
CA LYS A 43 -2.13 -2.65 -0.25
C LYS A 43 -1.16 -3.76 -0.62
N VAL A 44 -1.48 -4.48 -1.68
CA VAL A 44 -0.57 -5.47 -2.28
C VAL A 44 0.37 -4.74 -3.23
N ARG A 45 1.68 -4.83 -2.97
CA ARG A 45 2.73 -4.32 -3.86
C ARG A 45 3.90 -5.29 -3.87
N ILE A 46 4.26 -5.76 -5.05
CA ILE A 46 5.38 -6.69 -5.25
C ILE A 46 6.37 -6.02 -6.20
N GLU A 47 7.63 -6.04 -5.81
CA GLU A 47 8.75 -5.57 -6.63
C GLU A 47 9.52 -6.80 -7.12
N LEU A 48 9.67 -6.94 -8.44
CA LEU A 48 10.41 -8.03 -9.08
C LEU A 48 11.68 -7.46 -9.73
N LYS A 49 12.82 -8.11 -9.49
CA LYS A 49 14.10 -7.78 -10.11
C LYS A 49 14.75 -9.04 -10.64
N ILE A 50 15.27 -8.96 -11.86
CA ILE A 50 16.12 -9.99 -12.45
C ILE A 50 17.53 -9.42 -12.45
N LEU A 51 18.41 -10.04 -11.69
CA LEU A 51 19.83 -9.72 -11.61
C LEU A 51 20.58 -10.74 -12.46
N GLY A 52 21.48 -10.25 -13.29
CA GLY A 52 22.32 -11.07 -14.14
C GLY A 52 23.56 -10.30 -14.56
N PRO A 53 24.55 -10.97 -15.15
CA PRO A 53 25.74 -10.31 -15.65
C PRO A 53 25.41 -9.39 -16.83
N ASP A 54 26.09 -8.24 -16.90
CA ASP A 54 25.90 -7.22 -17.95
C ASP A 54 26.20 -7.74 -19.36
N LYS A 55 27.05 -8.77 -19.45
CA LYS A 55 27.45 -9.43 -20.69
C LYS A 55 27.54 -10.92 -20.47
N VAL A 56 27.00 -11.66 -21.42
CA VAL A 56 27.04 -13.13 -21.46
C VAL A 56 27.77 -13.54 -22.73
N ARG A 57 28.67 -14.52 -22.62
CA ARG A 57 29.33 -15.12 -23.80
C ARG A 57 28.55 -16.34 -24.25
N ALA A 58 28.46 -16.50 -25.57
CA ALA A 58 27.81 -17.66 -26.16
C ALA A 58 28.54 -18.95 -25.77
N GLY A 59 27.79 -19.93 -25.25
CA GLY A 59 28.32 -21.22 -24.79
C GLY A 59 28.79 -21.24 -23.33
N GLU A 60 28.77 -20.11 -22.62
CA GLU A 60 29.00 -20.08 -21.17
C GLU A 60 27.68 -20.25 -20.41
N GLU A 61 27.69 -21.08 -19.38
CA GLU A 61 26.58 -21.19 -18.44
C GLU A 61 26.47 -19.90 -17.63
N THR A 62 25.26 -19.37 -17.49
CA THR A 62 25.03 -18.10 -16.78
C THR A 62 23.88 -18.24 -15.81
N THR A 63 24.13 -17.81 -14.57
CA THR A 63 23.13 -17.78 -13.52
C THR A 63 22.44 -16.42 -13.50
N PHE A 64 21.11 -16.44 -13.51
CA PHE A 64 20.28 -15.27 -13.26
C PHE A 64 19.58 -15.43 -11.91
N GLU A 65 19.60 -14.37 -11.10
CA GLU A 65 18.93 -14.33 -9.82
C GLU A 65 17.63 -13.52 -9.95
N VAL A 66 16.51 -14.10 -9.51
CA VAL A 66 15.22 -13.39 -9.49
C VAL A 66 14.84 -13.08 -8.06
N VAL A 67 14.81 -11.79 -7.75
CA VAL A 67 14.48 -11.26 -6.43
C VAL A 67 13.05 -10.74 -6.45
N ALA A 68 12.18 -11.37 -5.67
CA ALA A 68 10.82 -10.92 -5.41
C ALA A 68 10.75 -10.33 -4.00
N LYS A 69 10.23 -9.11 -3.88
CA LYS A 69 10.09 -8.42 -2.59
C LYS A 69 8.67 -7.93 -2.39
N ASN A 70 8.04 -8.34 -1.28
CA ASN A 70 6.81 -7.74 -0.82
C ASN A 70 7.08 -6.34 -0.25
N LYS A 71 6.45 -5.34 -0.86
CA LYS A 71 6.45 -3.93 -0.45
C LYS A 71 5.06 -3.48 0.03
N GLY A 72 4.11 -4.41 0.07
CA GLY A 72 2.77 -4.19 0.58
C GLY A 72 2.72 -4.15 2.11
N ASN A 73 1.52 -3.92 2.64
CA ASN A 73 1.23 -4.06 4.08
C ASN A 73 0.44 -5.35 4.39
N VAL A 74 0.41 -6.29 3.44
CA VAL A 74 -0.35 -7.54 3.53
C VAL A 74 0.63 -8.69 3.41
N ILE A 75 0.42 -9.72 4.23
CA ILE A 75 1.16 -10.98 4.10
C ILE A 75 0.70 -11.68 2.83
N LEU A 76 1.64 -12.04 1.96
CA LEU A 76 1.32 -12.82 0.76
C LEU A 76 1.36 -14.31 1.10
N GLU A 77 0.31 -15.02 0.69
CA GLU A 77 0.18 -16.46 0.85
C GLU A 77 0.06 -17.12 -0.53
N ASN A 78 0.59 -18.34 -0.67
CA ASN A 78 0.51 -19.13 -1.90
C ASN A 78 1.06 -18.41 -3.15
N CYS A 79 2.17 -17.69 -3.02
CA CYS A 79 2.80 -17.04 -4.16
C CYS A 79 3.45 -18.06 -5.12
N GLU A 80 3.20 -17.86 -6.41
CA GLU A 80 3.79 -18.62 -7.49
C GLU A 80 4.59 -17.68 -8.39
N VAL A 81 5.82 -18.09 -8.72
CA VAL A 81 6.66 -17.41 -9.72
C VAL A 81 6.70 -18.28 -10.95
N VAL A 82 6.26 -17.71 -12.08
CA VAL A 82 6.25 -18.38 -13.38
C VAL A 82 7.37 -17.82 -14.24
N PHE A 83 8.31 -18.67 -14.62
CA PHE A 83 9.38 -18.33 -15.55
C PHE A 83 8.93 -18.66 -16.98
N GLN A 84 8.94 -17.65 -17.85
CA GLN A 84 8.66 -17.81 -19.26
C GLN A 84 9.91 -17.51 -20.07
N TYR A 85 10.47 -18.54 -20.70
CA TYR A 85 11.64 -18.39 -21.55
C TYR A 85 11.24 -17.96 -22.98
N PRO A 86 12.08 -17.17 -23.67
CA PRO A 86 11.84 -16.79 -25.05
C PRO A 86 11.89 -18.01 -25.98
N LYS A 87 11.20 -17.92 -27.12
CA LYS A 87 11.19 -19.01 -28.12
C LYS A 87 12.61 -19.32 -28.59
N GLY A 88 13.01 -20.59 -28.54
CA GLY A 88 14.35 -21.04 -28.92
C GLY A 88 15.39 -21.02 -27.79
N ALA A 89 15.01 -20.64 -26.57
CA ALA A 89 15.87 -20.82 -25.41
C ALA A 89 16.09 -22.30 -25.12
N ILE A 90 17.35 -22.68 -24.94
CA ILE A 90 17.74 -24.00 -24.47
C ILE A 90 17.93 -23.85 -22.95
N SER A 91 16.93 -24.30 -22.19
CA SER A 91 17.01 -24.38 -20.73
C SER A 91 17.21 -25.84 -20.34
N GLU A 92 17.94 -26.08 -19.25
CA GLU A 92 18.04 -27.41 -18.64
C GLU A 92 16.67 -27.87 -18.10
N LYS A 93 15.76 -26.92 -17.81
CA LYS A 93 14.43 -27.15 -17.26
C LYS A 93 13.30 -26.88 -18.26
N ALA A 94 12.09 -27.30 -17.88
CA ALA A 94 10.90 -27.20 -18.73
C ALA A 94 10.63 -25.75 -19.20
N PRO A 95 9.96 -25.56 -20.36
CA PRO A 95 9.71 -24.22 -20.95
C PRO A 95 8.89 -23.28 -20.06
N LEU A 96 8.13 -23.84 -19.12
CA LEU A 96 7.40 -23.14 -18.08
C LEU A 96 7.81 -23.77 -16.76
N GLU A 97 8.51 -23.01 -15.93
CA GLU A 97 8.85 -23.42 -14.58
C GLU A 97 7.99 -22.60 -13.61
N THR A 98 7.19 -23.29 -12.79
CA THR A 98 6.44 -22.67 -11.70
C THR A 98 7.13 -23.02 -10.40
N ILE A 99 7.68 -22.02 -9.74
CA ILE A 99 8.27 -22.18 -8.42
C ILE A 99 7.26 -21.67 -7.40
N LYS A 100 6.72 -22.59 -6.59
CA LYS A 100 5.96 -22.23 -5.40
C LYS A 100 6.94 -21.72 -4.36
N ILE A 101 6.69 -20.51 -3.86
CA ILE A 101 7.52 -19.97 -2.80
C ILE A 101 6.90 -20.37 -1.46
N GLU A 102 7.49 -21.36 -0.80
CA GLU A 102 7.11 -21.74 0.56
C GLU A 102 7.64 -20.67 1.54
N GLY A 103 6.79 -19.71 1.87
CA GLY A 103 7.12 -18.63 2.80
C GLY A 103 6.00 -17.60 2.92
N LYS A 104 5.88 -16.99 4.10
CA LYS A 104 5.02 -15.82 4.31
C LYS A 104 5.83 -14.56 3.97
N PHE A 105 5.40 -13.80 2.98
CA PHE A 105 6.06 -12.57 2.52
C PHE A 105 5.36 -11.32 3.00
#